data_AF-A0A833PC70-F1
#
_entry.id   AF-A0A833PC70-F1
#
_cell.length_a   1.000
_cell.length_b   1.000
_cell.length_c   1.000
_cell.angle_alpha   90.00
_cell.angle_beta   90.00
_cell.angle_gamma   90.00
#
_symmetry.space_group_name_H-M   'P 1'
#
loop_
_entity.id
_entity.type
_entity.pdbx_description
1 polymer ?
#
loop_
_entity_poly.entity_id
_entity_poly.type
_entity_poly.pdbx_seq_one_letter_code
_entity_poly.pdbx_strand_id
1 'polypeptide(L)'
;MKKIVWAITFAGLSSTSSIYAKNAFASDSPWMLGDGQGQRTALIEKGYDFGISYTGQDATVLDTQMSNEKDSAYADQWSFLGNFDLNKILDWNDTEALINITYRSGQQVENKSQVLSSHISQVQEVYGRGQTWRLTDLWVKKKFFD
;
A
#
# COMPACT_ATOMS: atom_id res chain seq x y z
N MET A 1 65.97 -20.09 8.76
CA MET A 1 64.54 -20.30 8.44
C MET A 1 63.94 -18.97 8.03
N LYS A 2 63.59 -18.78 6.75
CA LYS A 2 63.03 -17.52 6.22
C LYS A 2 61.50 -17.53 6.42
N LYS A 3 60.95 -16.54 7.14
CA LYS A 3 59.49 -16.37 7.29
C LYS A 3 58.99 -15.46 6.16
N ILE A 4 58.08 -15.98 5.34
CA ILE A 4 57.38 -15.23 4.30
C ILE A 4 56.11 -14.66 4.92
N VAL A 5 55.92 -13.35 4.82
CA VAL A 5 54.69 -12.65 5.22
C VAL A 5 53.96 -12.25 3.96
N TRP A 6 52.70 -12.67 3.82
CA TRP A 6 51.80 -12.22 2.76
C TRP A 6 50.89 -11.13 3.31
N ALA A 7 50.90 -9.97 2.67
CA ALA A 7 49.91 -8.91 2.90
C ALA A 7 48.96 -8.89 1.70
N ILE A 8 47.66 -9.09 1.95
CA ILE A 8 46.60 -8.94 0.97
C ILE A 8 45.88 -7.63 1.29
N THR A 9 46.02 -6.64 0.42
CA THR A 9 45.30 -5.36 0.50
C THR A 9 43.98 -5.51 -0.24
N PHE A 10 42.86 -5.37 0.45
CA PHE A 10 41.52 -5.38 -0.15
C PHE A 10 41.14 -3.93 -0.50
N ALA A 11 41.17 -3.59 -1.80
CA ALA A 11 40.66 -2.31 -2.29
C ALA A 11 39.15 -2.44 -2.55
N GLY A 12 38.33 -1.94 -1.62
CA GLY A 12 36.88 -1.91 -1.78
C GLY A 12 36.45 -0.82 -2.76
N LEU A 13 35.94 -1.20 -3.93
CA LEU A 13 35.17 -0.31 -4.78
C LEU A 13 33.88 0.08 -4.04
N SER A 14 33.80 1.33 -3.60
CA SER A 14 32.55 1.91 -3.10
C SER A 14 31.69 2.28 -4.31
N SER A 15 30.80 1.38 -4.73
CA SER A 15 29.72 1.72 -5.66
C SER A 15 28.76 2.67 -4.95
N THR A 16 28.87 3.97 -5.23
CA THR A 16 27.86 4.95 -4.86
C THR A 16 26.59 4.60 -5.62
N SER A 17 25.60 4.03 -4.93
CA SER A 17 24.25 3.91 -5.46
C SER A 17 23.68 5.31 -5.65
N SER A 18 23.74 5.82 -6.87
CA SER A 18 23.03 7.01 -7.27
C SER A 18 21.55 6.82 -6.94
N ILE A 19 21.03 7.65 -6.04
CA ILE A 19 19.61 7.75 -5.73
C ILE A 19 18.95 8.41 -6.96
N TYR A 20 18.63 7.60 -7.97
CA TYR A 20 17.91 8.10 -9.14
C TYR A 20 16.46 8.31 -8.76
N ALA A 21 15.99 9.55 -8.93
CA ALA A 21 14.58 9.89 -8.83
C ALA A 21 13.75 8.95 -9.72
N LYS A 22 12.73 8.32 -9.14
CA LYS A 22 11.83 7.45 -9.89
C LYS A 22 10.84 8.31 -10.67
N ASN A 23 10.85 8.17 -12.00
CA ASN A 23 9.91 8.85 -12.87
C ASN A 23 8.49 8.29 -12.71
N ALA A 24 7.48 9.10 -13.04
CA ALA A 24 6.10 8.64 -13.12
C ALA A 24 5.97 7.48 -14.12
N PHE A 25 5.18 6.47 -13.74
CA PHE A 25 4.91 5.25 -14.50
C PHE A 25 6.14 4.38 -14.83
N ALA A 26 7.30 4.63 -14.19
CA ALA A 26 8.44 3.75 -14.31
C ALA A 26 8.10 2.36 -13.75
N SER A 27 8.39 1.30 -14.50
CA SER A 27 8.04 -0.09 -14.15
C SER A 27 8.76 -0.60 -12.90
N ASP A 28 9.87 0.03 -12.52
CA ASP A 28 10.67 -0.27 -11.35
C ASP A 28 10.42 0.73 -10.20
N SER A 29 9.41 1.59 -10.32
CA SER A 29 8.95 2.47 -9.25
C SER A 29 7.89 1.77 -8.41
N PRO A 30 8.01 1.77 -7.07
CA PRO A 30 6.95 1.29 -6.19
C PRO A 30 5.74 2.24 -6.17
N TRP A 31 5.87 3.46 -6.71
CA TRP A 31 4.80 4.46 -6.76
C TRP A 31 4.45 4.79 -8.20
N MET A 32 3.16 4.75 -8.54
CA MET A 32 2.67 5.02 -9.90
C MET A 32 3.10 6.40 -10.42
N LEU A 33 3.12 7.42 -9.57
CA LEU A 33 3.52 8.79 -9.94
C LEU A 33 5.02 9.08 -9.72
N GLY A 34 5.80 8.05 -9.38
CA GLY A 34 7.20 8.22 -9.03
C GLY A 34 7.40 8.90 -7.67
N ASP A 35 8.60 9.43 -7.45
CA ASP A 35 8.97 10.13 -6.20
C ASP A 35 8.96 11.66 -6.33
N GLY A 36 8.47 12.20 -7.45
CA GLY A 36 8.37 13.63 -7.69
C GLY A 36 9.73 14.34 -7.69
N GLN A 37 10.70 13.80 -8.44
CA GLN A 37 12.08 14.31 -8.46
C GLN A 37 12.75 14.24 -7.07
N GLY A 38 12.48 13.18 -6.32
CA GLY A 38 13.00 12.96 -4.97
C GLY A 38 12.29 13.73 -3.85
N GLN A 39 11.30 14.58 -4.14
CA GLN A 39 10.55 15.30 -3.09
C GLN A 39 9.85 14.34 -2.12
N ARG A 40 9.28 13.25 -2.63
CA ARG A 40 8.68 12.21 -1.79
C ARG A 40 9.72 11.57 -0.87
N THR A 41 10.88 11.21 -1.41
CA THR A 41 11.99 10.62 -0.65
C THR A 41 12.45 11.57 0.46
N ALA A 42 12.57 12.87 0.18
CA ALA A 42 12.94 13.87 1.16
C ALA A 42 11.90 14.03 2.29
N LEU A 43 10.61 13.83 2.02
CA LEU A 43 9.58 13.80 3.06
C LEU A 43 9.72 12.56 3.95
N ILE A 44 9.95 11.39 3.36
CA ILE A 44 10.15 10.12 4.09
C ILE A 44 11.39 10.20 4.99
N GLU A 45 12.48 10.79 4.51
CA GLU A 45 13.70 11.04 5.30
C GLU A 45 13.44 11.97 6.50
N LYS A 46 12.46 12.88 6.40
CA LYS A 46 12.00 13.74 7.49
C LYS A 46 10.93 13.09 8.38
N GLY A 47 10.55 11.85 8.09
CA GLY A 47 9.57 11.08 8.85
C GLY A 47 8.13 11.17 8.37
N TYR A 48 7.87 11.71 7.18
CA TYR A 48 6.53 11.84 6.61
C TYR A 48 6.37 10.94 5.38
N ASP A 49 5.53 9.90 5.47
CA ASP A 49 5.21 9.02 4.32
C ASP A 49 3.70 9.06 4.02
N PHE A 50 3.36 9.53 2.82
CA PHE A 50 1.97 9.70 2.39
C PHE A 50 1.63 8.75 1.24
N GLY A 51 0.59 7.95 1.38
CA GLY A 51 0.16 6.97 0.39
C GLY A 51 -1.24 7.25 -0.15
N ILE A 52 -1.44 6.99 -1.44
CA ILE A 52 -2.76 6.80 -2.03
C ILE A 52 -2.77 5.39 -2.63
N SER A 53 -3.75 4.59 -2.27
CA SER A 53 -3.94 3.24 -2.81
C SER A 53 -5.35 3.09 -3.34
N TYR A 54 -5.48 2.28 -4.39
CA TYR A 54 -6.74 2.00 -5.05
C TYR A 54 -6.88 0.50 -5.28
N THR A 55 -8.09 -0.01 -5.07
CA THR A 55 -8.45 -1.40 -5.38
C THR A 55 -9.83 -1.41 -6.01
N GLY A 56 -9.92 -1.87 -7.26
CA GLY A 56 -11.17 -2.06 -7.99
C GLY A 56 -11.44 -3.53 -8.22
N GLN A 57 -12.70 -3.96 -8.07
CA GLN A 57 -13.14 -5.33 -8.26
C GLN A 57 -14.42 -5.36 -9.09
N ASP A 58 -14.32 -5.95 -10.28
CA ASP A 58 -15.46 -6.29 -11.13
C ASP A 58 -15.82 -7.76 -10.95
N ALA A 59 -17.11 -8.07 -10.92
CA ALA A 59 -17.61 -9.43 -10.89
C ALA A 59 -18.79 -9.60 -11.82
N THR A 60 -18.82 -10.72 -12.55
CA THR A 60 -19.90 -11.07 -13.48
C THR A 60 -20.26 -12.55 -13.34
N VAL A 61 -21.56 -12.85 -13.29
CA VAL A 61 -22.08 -14.23 -13.38
C VAL A 61 -21.96 -14.69 -14.83
N LEU A 62 -21.13 -15.72 -15.06
CA LEU A 62 -20.84 -16.21 -16.42
C LEU A 62 -21.79 -17.33 -16.87
N ASP A 63 -22.12 -18.25 -15.95
CA ASP A 63 -22.95 -19.42 -16.20
C ASP A 63 -23.68 -19.85 -14.91
N THR A 64 -24.93 -20.30 -15.05
CA THR A 64 -25.78 -20.78 -13.96
C THR A 64 -26.99 -21.51 -14.52
N GLN A 65 -27.49 -22.51 -13.78
CA GLN A 65 -28.72 -23.23 -14.12
C GLN A 65 -29.99 -22.52 -13.64
N MET A 66 -29.85 -21.50 -12.78
CA MET A 66 -30.99 -20.82 -12.14
C MET A 66 -31.52 -19.63 -12.94
N SER A 67 -30.70 -19.02 -13.80
CA SER A 67 -31.05 -17.86 -14.62
C SER A 67 -30.18 -17.82 -15.87
N ASN A 68 -30.67 -17.20 -16.94
CA ASN A 68 -29.85 -16.90 -18.13
C ASN A 68 -29.25 -15.48 -18.09
N GLU A 69 -29.51 -14.72 -17.02
CA GLU A 69 -28.99 -13.36 -16.83
C GLU A 69 -27.50 -13.39 -16.47
N LYS A 70 -26.75 -12.44 -17.02
CA LYS A 70 -25.31 -12.26 -16.78
C LYS A 70 -25.10 -11.00 -15.94
N ASP A 71 -25.55 -11.07 -14.70
CA ASP A 71 -25.45 -9.96 -13.77
C ASP A 71 -23.99 -9.60 -13.53
N SER A 72 -23.69 -8.31 -13.59
CA SER A 72 -22.38 -7.77 -13.28
C SER A 72 -22.45 -6.59 -12.33
N ALA A 73 -21.40 -6.45 -11.53
CA ALA A 73 -21.24 -5.33 -10.62
C ALA A 73 -19.78 -4.98 -10.43
N TYR A 74 -19.57 -3.73 -10.03
CA TYR A 74 -18.27 -3.16 -9.78
C TYR A 74 -18.26 -2.48 -8.42
N ALA A 75 -17.20 -2.70 -7.66
CA ALA A 75 -16.95 -2.06 -6.37
C ALA A 75 -15.49 -1.63 -6.27
N ASP A 76 -15.23 -0.56 -5.52
CA ASP A 76 -13.88 -0.07 -5.31
C ASP A 76 -13.61 0.44 -3.89
N GLN A 77 -12.33 0.61 -3.59
CA GLN A 77 -11.84 1.26 -2.39
C GLN A 77 -10.65 2.15 -2.72
N TRP A 78 -10.71 3.38 -2.22
CA TRP A 78 -9.59 4.30 -2.10
C TRP A 78 -9.08 4.31 -0.66
N SER A 79 -7.76 4.41 -0.49
CA SER A 79 -7.08 4.59 0.81
C SER A 79 -6.16 5.80 0.74
N PHE A 80 -6.26 6.69 1.70
CA PHE A 80 -5.42 7.86 1.88
C PHE A 80 -4.68 7.71 3.20
N LEU A 81 -3.40 7.38 3.12
CA LEU A 81 -2.55 7.01 4.25
C LEU A 81 -1.56 8.13 4.57
N GLY A 82 -1.39 8.43 5.85
CA GLY A 82 -0.25 9.18 6.39
C GLY A 82 0.42 8.37 7.48
N ASN A 83 1.69 8.07 7.30
CA ASN A 83 2.53 7.38 8.28
C ASN A 83 3.63 8.34 8.76
N PHE A 84 3.82 8.41 10.07
CA PHE A 84 4.64 9.42 10.73
C PHE A 84 5.65 8.77 11.65
N ASP A 85 6.93 8.98 11.37
CA ASP A 85 8.04 8.62 12.24
C ASP A 85 8.25 9.74 13.27
N LEU A 86 7.66 9.58 14.46
CA LEU A 86 7.67 10.63 15.49
C LEU A 86 9.04 10.77 16.15
N ASN A 87 9.92 9.79 16.00
CA ASN A 87 11.32 9.94 16.39
C ASN A 87 11.99 11.03 15.55
N LYS A 88 11.82 10.99 14.22
CA LYS A 88 12.37 12.03 13.33
C LYS A 88 11.68 13.38 13.44
N ILE A 89 10.36 13.39 13.71
CA ILE A 89 9.56 14.62 13.69
C ILE A 89 9.63 15.38 15.01
N LEU A 90 9.59 14.67 16.15
CA LEU A 90 9.40 15.25 17.49
C LEU A 90 10.46 14.78 18.50
N ASP A 91 11.50 14.08 18.07
CA ASP A 91 12.46 13.37 18.94
C ASP A 91 11.77 12.42 19.94
N TRP A 92 10.59 11.91 19.58
CA TRP A 92 9.86 10.97 20.41
C TRP A 92 10.31 9.54 20.10
N ASN A 93 11.38 9.12 20.79
CA ASN A 93 12.05 7.84 20.58
C ASN A 93 11.10 6.66 20.40
N ASP A 94 11.38 5.80 19.41
CA ASP A 94 10.66 4.55 19.12
C ASP A 94 9.13 4.69 19.02
N THR A 95 8.68 5.84 18.50
CA THR A 95 7.27 6.17 18.38
C THR A 95 6.89 6.46 16.92
N GLU A 96 5.78 5.91 16.49
CA GLU A 96 5.19 6.16 15.17
C GLU A 96 3.68 6.42 15.30
N ALA A 97 3.12 7.14 14.32
CA ALA A 97 1.69 7.38 14.24
C ALA A 97 1.19 7.12 12.81
N LEU A 98 -0.08 6.72 12.71
CA LEU A 98 -0.71 6.45 11.42
C LEU A 98 -2.12 7.02 11.40
N ILE A 99 -2.46 7.63 10.27
CA ILE A 99 -3.82 7.99 9.89
C ILE A 99 -4.15 7.35 8.55
N ASN A 100 -5.31 6.71 8.44
CA ASN A 100 -5.81 6.16 7.20
C ASN A 100 -7.27 6.50 7.02
N ILE A 101 -7.59 7.17 5.92
CA ILE A 101 -8.96 7.48 5.52
C ILE A 101 -9.27 6.62 4.30
N THR A 102 -10.38 5.90 4.32
CA THR A 102 -10.81 5.11 3.17
C THR A 102 -12.15 5.61 2.65
N TYR A 103 -12.37 5.40 1.36
CA TYR A 103 -13.65 5.60 0.71
C TYR A 103 -13.97 4.35 -0.10
N ARG A 104 -15.12 3.72 0.17
CA ARG A 104 -15.64 2.59 -0.62
C ARG A 104 -16.82 3.05 -1.47
N SER A 105 -16.89 2.61 -2.72
CA SER A 105 -17.98 2.87 -3.66
C SER A 105 -18.42 1.62 -4.43
N GLY A 106 -19.56 1.73 -5.10
CA GLY A 106 -20.06 0.73 -6.03
C GLY A 106 -21.06 -0.27 -5.43
N GLN A 107 -21.21 -1.40 -6.12
CA GLN A 107 -22.19 -2.46 -5.82
C GLN A 107 -21.53 -3.83 -5.93
N GLN A 108 -22.04 -4.80 -5.18
CA GLN A 108 -21.66 -6.20 -5.32
C GLN A 108 -22.65 -6.97 -6.19
N VAL A 109 -22.17 -8.01 -6.87
CA VAL A 109 -22.99 -8.84 -7.77
C VAL A 109 -24.04 -9.64 -6.99
N GLU A 110 -23.78 -9.99 -5.73
CA GLU A 110 -24.72 -10.69 -4.85
C GLU A 110 -26.00 -9.90 -4.57
N ASN A 111 -25.94 -8.57 -4.66
CA ASN A 111 -27.13 -7.72 -4.50
C ASN A 111 -27.96 -7.62 -5.78
N LYS A 112 -27.39 -8.00 -6.93
CA LYS A 112 -28.07 -7.93 -8.22
C LYS A 112 -28.60 -9.30 -8.65
N SER A 113 -27.82 -10.35 -8.40
CA SER A 113 -28.11 -11.68 -8.90
C SER A 113 -28.80 -12.57 -7.86
N GLN A 114 -30.00 -13.04 -8.18
CA GLN A 114 -30.71 -14.04 -7.35
C GLN A 114 -29.91 -15.34 -7.21
N VAL A 115 -29.06 -15.65 -8.20
CA VAL A 115 -28.17 -16.83 -8.22
C VAL A 115 -27.23 -16.82 -7.02
N LEU A 116 -26.79 -15.63 -6.58
CA LEU A 116 -25.84 -15.47 -5.51
C LEU A 116 -26.49 -15.06 -4.18
N SER A 117 -27.82 -15.09 -4.10
CA SER A 117 -28.56 -14.65 -2.90
C SER A 117 -28.27 -15.47 -1.64
N SER A 118 -27.87 -16.73 -1.79
CA SER A 118 -27.46 -17.61 -0.68
C SER A 118 -25.95 -17.64 -0.44
N HIS A 119 -25.18 -16.84 -1.18
CA HIS A 119 -23.73 -16.83 -1.09
C HIS A 119 -23.29 -16.11 0.19
N ILE A 120 -22.58 -16.83 1.07
CA ILE A 120 -22.15 -16.31 2.39
C ILE A 120 -20.78 -15.64 2.28
N SER A 121 -19.92 -16.14 1.40
CA SER A 121 -18.67 -15.48 1.06
C SER A 121 -18.96 -14.30 0.13
N GLN A 122 -18.04 -13.36 0.02
CA GLN A 122 -18.21 -12.19 -0.84
C GLN A 122 -17.19 -12.25 -1.98
N VAL A 123 -17.67 -12.21 -3.23
CA VAL A 123 -16.79 -12.27 -4.40
C VAL A 123 -16.07 -10.94 -4.63
N GLN A 124 -16.66 -9.84 -4.17
CA GLN A 124 -16.06 -8.49 -4.16
C GLN A 124 -15.79 -8.04 -2.72
N GLU A 125 -14.65 -8.42 -2.14
CA GLU A 125 -14.22 -8.06 -0.78
C GLU A 125 -14.30 -6.55 -0.47
N VAL A 126 -14.02 -5.71 -1.46
CA VAL A 126 -14.02 -4.25 -1.23
C VAL A 126 -15.42 -3.68 -1.04
N TYR A 127 -16.48 -4.40 -1.41
CA TYR A 127 -17.84 -3.97 -1.10
C TYR A 127 -18.17 -4.23 0.38
N GLY A 128 -19.04 -3.42 0.98
CA GLY A 128 -19.58 -3.67 2.31
C GLY A 128 -19.20 -2.62 3.34
N ARG A 129 -19.71 -2.80 4.56
CA ARG A 129 -19.66 -1.85 5.69
C ARG A 129 -20.30 -0.48 5.42
N GLY A 130 -20.75 -0.20 4.19
CA GLY A 130 -21.39 1.02 3.68
C GLY A 130 -20.51 1.73 2.63
N GLN A 131 -21.11 2.35 1.62
CA GLN A 131 -20.39 3.04 0.54
C GLN A 131 -20.17 4.51 0.88
N THR A 132 -19.15 4.78 1.69
CA THR A 132 -18.88 6.11 2.27
C THR A 132 -17.43 6.25 2.71
N TRP A 133 -17.06 7.48 3.08
CA TRP A 133 -15.81 7.83 3.75
C TRP A 133 -15.75 7.29 5.17
N ARG A 134 -14.56 6.83 5.59
CA ARG A 134 -14.27 6.36 6.95
C ARG A 134 -12.88 6.76 7.39
N LEU A 135 -12.75 7.18 8.64
CA LEU A 135 -11.49 7.10 9.37
C LEU A 135 -11.26 5.63 9.70
N THR A 136 -10.37 4.96 8.97
CA THR A 136 -10.13 3.52 9.09
C THR A 136 -9.10 3.22 10.16
N ASP A 137 -8.04 4.01 10.19
CA ASP A 137 -6.99 3.90 11.21
C ASP A 137 -6.65 5.30 11.75
N LEU A 138 -6.55 5.39 13.07
CA LEU A 138 -5.95 6.54 13.75
C LEU A 138 -5.32 6.04 15.05
N TRP A 139 -4.00 5.98 15.08
CA TRP A 139 -3.30 5.47 16.26
C TRP A 139 -1.89 6.05 16.39
N VAL A 140 -1.35 5.94 17.61
CA VAL A 140 0.06 6.17 17.95
C VAL A 140 0.58 4.90 18.61
N LYS A 141 1.76 4.44 18.21
CA LYS A 141 2.41 3.24 18.74
C LYS A 141 3.80 3.58 19.24
N LYS A 142 4.11 3.14 20.46
CA LYS A 142 5.40 3.30 21.10
C LYS A 142 5.96 1.94 21.49
N LYS A 143 7.23 1.69 21.17
CA LYS A 143 7.96 0.53 21.69
C LYS A 143 8.66 0.91 22.99
N PHE A 144 8.75 -0.06 23.89
CA PHE A 144 9.41 0.08 25.18
C PHE A 144 10.31 -1.13 25.38
N PHE A 145 11.51 -0.88 25.89
CA PHE A 145 12.56 -1.89 26.05
C PHE A 145 13.01 -2.47 24.69
N ASP A 146 14.29 -2.81 24.58
CA ASP A 146 14.85 -3.40 23.36
C ASP A 146 14.46 -4.88 23.21
#